data_AF-A0A932GW21-F1
#
_entry.id   AF-A0A932GW21-F1
#
_cell.length_a   1.000
_cell.length_b   1.000
_cell.length_c   1.000
_cell.angle_alpha   90.00
_cell.angle_beta   90.00
_cell.angle_gamma   90.00
#
_symmetry.space_group_name_H-M   'P 1'
#
loop_
_entity.id
_entity.type
_entity.pdbx_description
1 polymer ?
#
loop_
_entity_poly.entity_id
_entity_poly.type
_entity_poly.pdbx_seq_one_letter_code
_entity_poly.pdbx_strand_id
1 'polypeptide(L)'
;GIDTLFLSLADHLATRGPNLDLAAWQKHTRIVAYVIGQHFEPADIARPARLVDGHDIINIFSITPGPKIGEILEAVREAQASGEVTSREAALSFIDKLLT
;
A
#
# COMPACT_ATOMS: atom_id res chain seq x y z
N GLY A 1 7.72 9.33 7.32
CA GLY A 1 6.42 9.20 6.64
C GLY A 1 5.82 10.57 6.35
N ILE A 2 5.10 11.16 7.29
CA ILE A 2 4.53 12.53 7.19
C ILE A 2 5.47 13.57 7.84
N ASP A 3 6.04 13.20 8.98
CA ASP A 3 7.14 13.90 9.65
C ASP A 3 8.28 14.30 8.70
N THR A 4 8.66 13.39 7.79
CA THR A 4 9.67 13.67 6.76
C THR A 4 9.24 14.77 5.77
N LEU A 5 7.95 14.85 5.44
CA LEU A 5 7.42 15.88 4.55
C LEU A 5 7.43 17.25 5.24
N PHE A 6 7.07 17.30 6.52
CA PHE A 6 7.17 18.53 7.31
C PHE A 6 8.62 18.97 7.51
N LEU A 7 9.54 18.02 7.74
CA LEU A 7 10.98 18.30 7.79
C LEU A 7 11.49 18.90 6.48
N SER A 8 11.07 18.36 5.33
CA SER A 8 11.42 18.90 4.01
C SER A 8 10.93 20.34 3.80
N LEU A 9 9.72 20.66 4.26
CA LEU A 9 9.19 22.03 4.20
C LEU A 9 10.00 22.98 5.10
N ALA A 10 10.34 22.54 6.32
CA ALA A 10 11.15 23.31 7.25
C ALA A 10 12.56 23.57 6.69
N ASP A 11 13.20 22.55 6.12
CA ASP A 11 14.51 22.64 5.48
C ASP A 11 14.51 23.61 4.30
N HIS A 12 13.46 23.59 3.46
CA HIS A 12 13.33 24.52 2.34
C HIS A 12 13.28 25.98 2.82
N LEU A 13 12.49 26.28 3.87
CA LEU A 13 12.40 27.61 4.44
C LEU A 13 13.70 28.04 5.11
N ALA A 14 14.34 27.15 5.87
CA ALA A 14 15.60 27.42 6.57
C ALA A 14 16.76 27.67 5.60
N THR A 15 16.83 26.89 4.51
CA THR A 15 17.89 27.00 3.49
C THR A 15 17.78 28.28 2.66
N ARG A 16 16.57 28.73 2.35
CA ARG A 16 16.35 29.89 1.48
C ARG A 16 16.27 31.21 2.25
N GLY A 17 15.67 31.21 3.43
CA GLY A 17 15.55 32.37 4.30
C GLY A 17 15.02 33.61 3.54
N PRO A 18 15.68 34.78 3.62
CA PRO A 18 15.27 36.00 2.91
C PRO A 18 15.22 35.88 1.38
N ASN A 19 15.91 34.89 0.80
CA ASN A 19 15.99 34.68 -0.66
C ASN A 19 14.98 33.63 -1.14
N LEU A 20 13.85 33.49 -0.45
CA LEU A 20 12.81 32.53 -0.79
C LEU A 20 12.19 32.85 -2.15
N ASP A 21 12.25 31.88 -3.06
CA ASP A 21 11.45 31.90 -4.28
C ASP A 21 10.03 31.41 -3.95
N LEU A 22 9.07 32.33 -3.98
CA LEU A 22 7.68 32.07 -3.69
C LEU A 22 7.04 31.07 -4.66
N ALA A 23 7.45 31.05 -5.94
CA ALA A 23 6.92 30.10 -6.92
C ALA A 23 7.41 28.68 -6.62
N ALA A 24 8.70 28.54 -6.27
CA ALA A 24 9.26 27.26 -5.84
C ALA A 24 8.63 26.77 -4.53
N TRP A 25 8.39 27.67 -3.57
CA TRP A 25 7.72 27.37 -2.31
C TRP A 25 6.28 26.87 -2.52
N GLN A 26 5.52 27.57 -3.37
CA GLN A 26 4.15 27.16 -3.72
C GLN A 26 4.13 25.79 -4.41
N LYS A 27 5.11 25.51 -5.28
CA LYS A 27 5.22 24.18 -5.91
C LYS A 27 5.50 23.10 -4.88
N HIS A 28 6.44 23.34 -3.96
CA HIS A 28 6.82 22.37 -2.92
C HIS A 28 5.63 22.07 -1.98
N THR A 29 4.96 23.10 -1.48
CA THR A 29 3.79 22.95 -0.61
C THR A 29 2.63 22.22 -1.29
N ARG A 30 2.36 22.47 -2.58
CA ARG A 30 1.34 21.71 -3.33
C ARG A 30 1.65 20.21 -3.40
N ILE A 31 2.91 19.85 -3.66
CA ILE A 31 3.32 18.44 -3.72
C ILE A 31 3.15 17.77 -2.35
N VAL A 32 3.60 18.43 -1.28
CA VAL A 32 3.46 17.88 0.08
C VAL A 32 1.98 17.74 0.46
N ALA A 33 1.15 18.75 0.18
CA ALA A 33 -0.29 18.70 0.43
C ALA A 33 -0.97 17.56 -0.34
N TYR A 34 -0.58 17.33 -1.60
CA TYR A 34 -1.08 16.22 -2.39
C TYR A 34 -0.72 14.86 -1.75
N VAL A 35 0.54 14.65 -1.38
CA VAL A 35 0.99 13.38 -0.77
C VAL A 35 0.29 13.14 0.57
N ILE A 36 0.14 14.18 1.39
CA ILE A 36 -0.62 14.08 2.66
C ILE A 36 -2.08 13.74 2.37
N GLY A 37 -2.72 14.41 1.40
CA GLY A 37 -4.09 14.12 0.99
C GLY A 37 -4.27 12.66 0.58
N GLN A 38 -3.41 12.16 -0.32
CA GLN A 38 -3.43 10.76 -0.75
C GLN A 38 -3.20 9.76 0.39
N HIS A 39 -2.45 10.13 1.43
CA HIS A 39 -2.24 9.28 2.59
C HIS A 39 -3.50 9.12 3.46
N PHE A 40 -4.38 10.12 3.47
CA PHE A 40 -5.60 10.14 4.28
C PHE A 40 -6.89 9.87 3.49
N GLU A 41 -6.80 9.74 2.16
CA GLU A 41 -7.92 9.25 1.36
C GLU A 41 -8.36 7.86 1.85
N PRO A 42 -9.68 7.62 2.06
CA PRO A 42 -10.17 6.32 2.47
C PRO A 42 -9.68 5.22 1.54
N ALA A 43 -9.10 4.17 2.12
CA ALA A 43 -8.56 3.02 1.39
C ALA A 43 -9.61 2.22 0.58
N ASP A 44 -10.88 2.61 0.62
CA ASP A 44 -11.99 1.97 -0.10
C ASP A 44 -11.85 2.05 -1.63
N ILE A 45 -11.00 2.94 -2.17
CA ILE A 45 -10.70 3.00 -3.61
C ILE A 45 -9.39 2.24 -3.96
N ALA A 46 -8.53 1.97 -2.98
CA ALA A 46 -7.16 1.50 -3.23
C ALA A 46 -6.91 0.01 -2.90
N ARG A 47 -7.87 -0.69 -2.28
CA ARG A 47 -7.75 -2.12 -1.99
C ARG A 47 -8.79 -2.92 -2.77
N PRO A 48 -8.38 -3.72 -3.76
CA PRO A 48 -9.32 -4.60 -4.42
C PRO A 48 -9.90 -5.57 -3.37
N ALA A 49 -11.19 -5.87 -3.50
CA ALA A 49 -11.89 -6.75 -2.56
C ALA A 49 -11.13 -8.07 -2.42
N ARG A 50 -10.96 -8.55 -1.18
CA ARG A 50 -10.23 -9.80 -0.92
C ARG A 50 -10.89 -10.95 -1.67
N LEU A 51 -10.12 -11.68 -2.48
CA LEU A 51 -10.60 -12.84 -3.23
C LEU A 51 -10.75 -14.09 -2.36
N VAL A 52 -9.91 -14.19 -1.31
CA VAL A 52 -9.88 -15.26 -0.31
C VAL A 52 -9.49 -14.69 1.05
N ASP A 53 -9.85 -15.39 2.12
CA ASP A 53 -9.47 -15.03 3.50
C ASP A 53 -8.67 -16.15 4.21
N GLY A 54 -8.34 -15.93 5.49
CA GLY A 54 -7.59 -16.91 6.27
C GLY A 54 -8.38 -18.20 6.55
N HIS A 55 -9.72 -18.14 6.63
CA HIS A 55 -10.55 -19.33 6.83
C HIS A 55 -10.57 -20.18 5.58
N ASP A 56 -10.62 -19.57 4.39
CA ASP A 56 -10.48 -20.29 3.12
C ASP A 56 -9.17 -21.10 3.11
N ILE A 57 -8.06 -20.48 3.52
CA ILE A 57 -6.74 -21.13 3.54
C ILE A 57 -6.71 -22.31 4.52
N ILE A 58 -7.22 -22.12 5.74
CA ILE A 58 -7.25 -23.16 6.78
C ILE A 58 -8.12 -24.33 6.32
N ASN A 59 -9.32 -24.05 5.80
CA ASN A 59 -10.28 -25.10 5.46
C ASN A 59 -9.91 -25.88 4.20
N ILE A 60 -9.34 -25.21 3.20
CA ILE A 60 -9.04 -25.84 1.89
C ILE A 60 -7.67 -26.51 1.92
N PHE A 61 -6.66 -25.86 2.48
CA PHE A 61 -5.27 -26.34 2.47
C PHE A 61 -4.83 -26.96 3.80
N SER A 62 -5.71 -27.03 4.80
CA SER A 62 -5.43 -27.62 6.13
C SER A 62 -4.20 -27.02 6.82
N ILE A 63 -3.92 -25.74 6.58
CA ILE A 63 -2.78 -25.05 7.18
C ILE A 63 -3.10 -24.66 8.62
N THR A 64 -2.16 -24.92 9.53
CA THR A 64 -2.30 -24.54 10.93
C THR A 64 -2.28 -23.01 11.07
N PRO A 65 -3.18 -22.41 11.88
CA PRO A 65 -3.16 -20.98 12.15
C PRO A 65 -1.79 -20.47 12.58
N GLY A 66 -1.29 -19.42 11.91
CA GLY A 66 0.01 -18.83 12.21
C GLY A 66 0.48 -17.80 11.19
N PRO A 67 1.70 -17.25 11.35
CA PRO A 67 2.25 -16.20 10.49
C PRO A 67 2.24 -16.55 9.00
N LYS A 68 2.37 -17.85 8.69
CA LYS A 68 2.38 -18.36 7.32
C LYS A 68 1.11 -18.02 6.52
N ILE A 69 -0.04 -17.97 7.18
CA ILE A 69 -1.30 -17.57 6.53
C ILE A 69 -1.24 -16.11 6.09
N GLY A 70 -0.64 -15.25 6.91
CA GLY A 70 -0.43 -13.84 6.57
C GLY A 70 0.48 -13.68 5.35
N GLU A 71 1.57 -14.45 5.27
CA GLU A 71 2.45 -14.46 4.09
C GLU A 71 1.72 -14.87 2.82
N ILE A 72 0.88 -15.92 2.90
CA ILE A 72 0.10 -16.42 1.76
C ILE A 72 -0.93 -15.37 1.31
N LEU A 73 -1.65 -14.77 2.26
CA LEU A 73 -2.63 -13.72 1.95
C LEU A 73 -1.98 -12.49 1.32
N GLU A 74 -0.77 -12.14 1.74
CA GLU A 74 -0.02 -11.03 1.17
C GLU A 74 0.45 -11.34 -0.26
N ALA A 75 0.94 -12.55 -0.52
CA ALA A 75 1.31 -12.98 -1.87
C ALA A 75 0.10 -12.95 -2.83
N VAL A 76 -1.07 -13.40 -2.37
CA VAL A 76 -2.32 -13.30 -3.15
C VAL A 76 -2.71 -11.85 -3.40
N ARG A 77 -2.55 -10.97 -2.39
CA ARG A 77 -2.84 -9.54 -2.52
C ARG A 77 -1.93 -8.87 -3.56
N GLU A 78 -0.66 -9.22 -3.60
CA GLU A 78 0.30 -8.72 -4.58
C GLU A 78 -0.05 -9.20 -5.99
N ALA A 79 -0.37 -10.49 -6.16
CA ALA A 79 -0.82 -11.06 -7.43
C ALA A 79 -2.16 -10.46 -7.91
N GLN A 80 -3.03 -10.08 -6.99
CA GLN A 80 -4.27 -9.37 -7.30
C GLN A 80 -4.01 -7.93 -7.74
N ALA A 81 -3.08 -7.22 -7.07
CA ALA A 81 -2.71 -5.86 -7.42
C ALA A 81 -2.01 -5.78 -8.80
N SER A 82 -1.29 -6.82 -9.21
CA SER A 82 -0.65 -6.92 -10.53
C SER A 82 -1.60 -7.37 -11.64
N GLY A 83 -2.82 -7.82 -11.30
CA GLY A 83 -3.79 -8.37 -12.25
C GLY A 83 -3.52 -9.82 -12.67
N GLU A 84 -2.54 -10.50 -12.05
CA GLU A 84 -2.27 -11.93 -12.27
C GLU A 84 -3.41 -12.80 -11.74
N VAL A 85 -4.01 -12.39 -10.63
CA VAL A 85 -5.11 -13.10 -9.96
C VAL A 85 -6.33 -12.19 -9.88
N THR A 86 -7.40 -12.56 -10.58
CA THR A 86 -8.60 -11.71 -10.70
C THR A 86 -9.88 -12.34 -10.16
N SER A 87 -9.84 -13.62 -9.76
CA SER A 87 -10.98 -14.34 -9.19
C SER A 87 -10.58 -15.20 -7.98
N ARG A 88 -11.58 -15.63 -7.21
CA ARG A 88 -11.38 -16.53 -6.07
C ARG A 88 -10.73 -17.85 -6.50
N GLU A 89 -11.15 -18.41 -7.62
CA GLU A 89 -10.62 -19.67 -8.16
C GLU A 89 -9.16 -19.51 -8.60
N ALA A 90 -8.83 -18.37 -9.21
CA ALA A 90 -7.46 -18.03 -9.56
C ALA A 90 -6.58 -17.87 -8.31
N ALA A 91 -7.11 -17.26 -7.24
CA ALA A 91 -6.41 -17.11 -5.97
C ALA A 91 -6.12 -18.46 -5.31
N LEU A 92 -7.09 -19.37 -5.28
CA LEU A 92 -6.90 -20.73 -4.75
C LEU A 92 -5.87 -21.51 -5.58
N SER A 93 -5.93 -21.42 -6.91
CA SER A 93 -4.94 -22.08 -7.79
C SER A 93 -3.54 -21.50 -7.61
N PHE A 94 -3.43 -20.20 -7.33
CA PHE A 94 -2.16 -19.54 -7.03
C PHE A 94 -1.59 -20.01 -5.69
N ILE A 95 -2.42 -20.13 -4.66
CA ILE A 95 -2.01 -20.65 -3.34
C ILE A 95 -1.51 -22.09 -3.46
N ASP A 96 -2.22 -22.94 -4.20
CA ASP A 96 -1.84 -24.34 -4.41
C ASP A 96 -0.43 -24.48 -5.02
N LYS A 97 -0.13 -23.64 -6.03
CA LYS A 97 1.22 -23.56 -6.63
C LYS A 97 2.29 -23.05 -5.67
N LEU A 98 1.93 -22.20 -4.72
CA LEU A 98 2.85 -21.62 -3.74
C LEU A 98 3.21 -22.63 -2.63
N LEU A 99 2.34 -23.62 -2.40
CA LEU A 99 2.52 -24.67 -1.40
C LEU A 99 3.20 -25.94 -1.94
N THR A 100 3.31 -26.08 -3.26
CA THR A 100 3.99 -27.19 -3.95
C THR A 100 5.48 -26.90 -4.10
#